data_AF-A0A3N5MBQ3-F1
#
_entry.id   AF-A0A3N5MBQ3-F1
#
_cell.length_a   1.000
_cell.length_b   1.000
_cell.length_c   1.000
_cell.angle_alpha   90.00
_cell.angle_beta   90.00
_cell.angle_gamma   90.00
#
_symmetry.space_group_name_H-M   'P 1'
#
loop_
_entity.id
_entity.type
_entity.pdbx_description
1 polymer ?
#
loop_
_entity_poly.entity_id
_entity_poly.type
_entity_poly.pdbx_seq_one_letter_code
_entity_poly.pdbx_strand_id
1 'polypeptide(L)'
;MLNDLGQHTFSDLSTAILQTAAYADVFDYPLTLGEIHRYLIGVRTSKESVEQILLKSPLLSNSGDYYTLPGRESLTNIRRRRENTASRLWPLAMGYGHIIARMPFVRMLAVTGALAVNNV
;
A
#
# COMPACT_ATOMS: atom_id res chain seq x y z
N MET A 1 -9.39 19.80 26.09
CA MET A 1 -7.98 19.37 26.13
C MET A 1 -7.70 18.66 24.80
N LEU A 2 -7.51 19.44 23.74
CA LEU A 2 -7.33 18.99 22.35
C LEU A 2 -6.05 19.65 21.82
N ASN A 3 -4.88 19.21 22.28
CA ASN A 3 -3.59 19.66 21.77
C ASN A 3 -2.60 18.48 21.90
N ASP A 4 -2.65 17.57 20.92
CA ASP A 4 -1.47 16.79 20.52
C ASP A 4 -1.67 16.19 19.12
N LEU A 5 -1.86 17.06 18.12
CA LEU A 5 -1.52 16.68 16.75
C LEU A 5 0.00 16.78 16.67
N GLY A 6 0.68 15.71 17.09
CA GLY A 6 2.13 15.61 17.21
C GLY A 6 2.81 16.14 15.95
N GLN A 7 3.55 17.24 16.10
CA GLN A 7 4.45 17.70 15.05
C GLN A 7 5.59 16.69 14.95
N HIS A 8 5.48 15.75 14.02
CA HIS A 8 6.56 14.82 13.72
C HIS A 8 7.70 15.58 13.05
N THR A 9 8.92 15.37 13.52
CA THR A 9 10.09 16.00 12.90
C THR A 9 10.32 15.41 11.51
N PHE A 10 11.00 16.15 10.63
CA PHE A 10 11.35 15.68 9.28
C PHE A 10 12.04 14.31 9.30
N SER A 11 12.87 14.06 10.33
CA SER A 11 13.55 12.77 10.54
C SER A 11 12.55 11.64 10.81
N ASP A 12 11.58 11.86 11.69
CA ASP A 12 10.59 10.84 12.07
C ASP A 12 9.72 10.43 10.88
N LEU A 13 9.28 11.40 10.08
CA LEU A 13 8.46 11.12 8.90
C LEU A 13 9.27 10.39 7.81
N SER A 14 10.54 10.77 7.61
CA SER A 14 11.42 10.08 6.66
C SER A 14 11.64 8.61 7.06
N THR A 15 11.88 8.36 8.35
CA THR A 15 11.98 6.99 8.89
C THR A 15 10.68 6.22 8.73
N ALA A 16 9.53 6.83 9.03
CA ALA A 16 8.22 6.20 8.85
C ALA A 16 7.95 5.81 7.38
N ILE A 17 8.26 6.69 6.43
CA ILE A 17 8.14 6.41 4.99
C ILE A 17 9.05 5.24 4.59
N LEU A 18 10.31 5.25 5.03
CA LEU A 18 11.26 4.19 4.71
C LEU A 18 10.83 2.84 5.30
N GLN A 19 10.38 2.82 6.56
CA GLN A 19 9.86 1.61 7.21
C GLN A 19 8.63 1.06 6.48
N THR A 20 7.72 1.94 6.06
CA THR A 20 6.52 1.57 5.31
C THR A 20 6.89 0.93 3.98
N ALA A 21 7.81 1.53 3.23
CA ALA A 21 8.29 0.98 1.96
C ALA A 21 9.06 -0.33 2.16
N ALA A 22 9.93 -0.42 3.17
CA ALA A 22 10.68 -1.63 3.47
C ALA A 22 9.77 -2.81 3.86
N TYR A 23 8.71 -2.55 4.63
CA TYR A 23 7.72 -3.58 4.95
C TYR A 23 6.97 -4.08 3.70
N ALA A 24 6.56 -3.18 2.81
CA ALA A 24 5.91 -3.55 1.55
C ALA A 24 6.87 -4.29 0.60
N ASP A 25 8.15 -3.93 0.61
CA ASP A 25 9.20 -4.56 -0.21
C ASP A 25 9.38 -6.05 0.11
N VAL A 26 9.14 -6.48 1.36
CA VAL A 26 9.10 -7.91 1.75
C VAL A 26 8.11 -8.72 0.88
N PHE A 27 7.08 -8.07 0.34
CA PHE A 27 6.05 -8.69 -0.51
C PHE A 27 6.22 -8.37 -2.00
N ASP A 28 7.37 -7.82 -2.39
CA ASP A 28 7.64 -7.29 -3.73
C ASP A 28 6.52 -6.34 -4.20
N TYR A 29 6.10 -5.44 -3.30
CA TYR A 29 4.95 -4.57 -3.50
C TYR A 29 5.37 -3.10 -3.58
N PRO A 30 5.70 -2.59 -4.79
CA PRO A 30 5.87 -1.16 -5.02
C PRO A 30 4.62 -0.38 -4.62
N LEU A 31 4.81 0.68 -3.84
CA LEU A 31 3.72 1.49 -3.30
C LEU A 31 3.50 2.74 -4.15
N THR A 32 2.25 3.12 -4.34
CA THR A 32 1.90 4.47 -4.81
C THR A 32 2.03 5.49 -3.68
N LEU A 33 2.08 6.79 -4.00
CA LEU A 33 2.04 7.85 -2.99
C LEU A 33 0.84 7.71 -2.04
N GLY A 34 -0.33 7.35 -2.58
CA GLY A 34 -1.54 7.14 -1.79
C GLY A 34 -1.41 5.94 -0.83
N GLU A 35 -0.77 4.87 -1.27
CA GLU A 35 -0.52 3.69 -0.42
C GLU A 35 0.54 3.97 0.65
N ILE A 36 1.61 4.72 0.34
CA ILE A 36 2.58 5.16 1.35
C ILE A 36 1.88 5.96 2.44
N HIS A 37 1.03 6.92 2.06
CA HIS A 37 0.26 7.71 3.02
C HIS A 37 -0.73 6.86 3.82
N ARG A 38 -1.44 5.95 3.15
CA ARG A 38 -2.46 5.09 3.76
C ARG A 38 -1.87 4.09 4.76
N TYR A 39 -0.70 3.52 4.44
CA TYR A 39 -0.03 2.50 5.24
C TYR A 39 1.10 3.05 6.10
N LEU A 40 1.22 4.37 6.20
CA LEU A 40 2.29 5.03 6.91
C LEU A 40 2.40 4.50 8.36
N ILE A 41 3.57 3.97 8.70
CA ILE A 41 3.81 3.32 9.98
C ILE A 41 4.07 4.37 11.07
N GLY A 42 3.32 4.28 12.17
CA GLY A 42 3.60 5.01 13.41
C GLY A 42 3.33 6.52 13.40
N VAL A 43 3.03 7.10 12.23
CA VAL A 43 2.90 8.55 12.03
C VAL A 43 1.59 8.85 11.31
N ARG A 44 0.88 9.88 11.78
CA ARG A 44 -0.28 10.43 11.05
C ARG A 44 0.08 11.80 10.51
N THR A 45 -0.08 11.98 9.21
CA THR A 45 0.20 13.24 8.53
C THR A 45 -0.68 13.38 7.29
N SER A 46 -0.59 14.52 6.59
CA SER A 46 -1.23 14.71 5.30
C SER A 46 -0.44 14.05 4.17
N LYS A 47 -1.13 13.78 3.04
CA LYS A 47 -0.50 13.19 1.85
C LYS A 47 0.54 14.13 1.26
N GLU A 48 0.29 15.43 1.32
CA GLU A 48 1.17 16.50 0.83
C GLU A 48 2.48 16.52 1.60
N SER A 49 2.46 16.29 2.93
CA SER A 49 3.69 16.16 3.72
C SER A 49 4.53 14.97 3.26
N VAL A 50 3.90 13.81 3.00
CA VAL A 50 4.60 12.62 2.49
C VAL A 50 5.24 12.91 1.12
N GLU A 51 4.47 13.54 0.22
CA GLU A 51 4.94 13.93 -1.11
C GLU A 51 6.14 14.88 -1.03
N GLN A 52 6.10 15.88 -0.15
CA GLN A 52 7.23 16.79 0.04
C GLN A 52 8.50 16.09 0.52
N ILE A 53 8.41 15.07 1.37
CA ILE A 53 9.58 14.30 1.80
C ILE A 53 10.14 13.49 0.62
N LEU A 54 9.27 12.80 -0.14
CA LEU A 54 9.66 11.99 -1.29
C LEU A 54 10.32 12.83 -2.40
N LEU A 55 9.89 14.08 -2.57
CA LEU A 55 10.51 15.01 -3.53
C LEU A 55 11.87 15.56 -3.06
N LYS A 56 12.05 15.73 -1.75
CA LYS A 56 13.25 16.36 -1.18
C LYS A 56 14.37 15.38 -0.85
N SER A 57 14.06 14.10 -0.71
CA SER A 57 15.01 13.09 -0.23
C SER A 57 15.03 11.85 -1.12
N PRO A 58 16.22 11.36 -1.51
CA PRO A 58 16.35 10.17 -2.35
C PRO A 58 16.14 8.85 -1.57
N LEU A 59 15.20 8.84 -0.60
CA LEU A 59 14.94 7.67 0.26
C LEU A 59 14.43 6.48 -0.55
N LEU A 60 13.59 6.75 -1.55
CA LEU A 60 12.94 5.78 -2.40
C LEU A 60 13.18 6.15 -3.87
N SER A 61 13.31 5.13 -4.72
CA SER A 61 13.31 5.32 -6.16
C SER A 61 11.88 5.45 -6.66
N ASN A 62 11.61 6.55 -7.37
CA ASN A 62 10.35 6.73 -8.10
C ASN A 62 10.46 6.13 -9.51
N SER A 63 9.43 5.42 -9.94
CA SER A 63 9.31 4.81 -11.27
C SER A 63 7.87 4.96 -11.76
N GLY A 64 7.53 6.18 -12.19
CA GLY A 64 6.17 6.55 -12.56
C GLY A 64 5.29 6.68 -11.32
N ASP A 65 4.19 5.94 -11.28
CA ASP A 65 3.23 6.00 -10.16
C ASP A 65 3.70 5.25 -8.91
N TYR A 66 4.79 4.49 -9.00
CA TYR A 66 5.27 3.61 -7.95
C TYR A 66 6.59 4.09 -7.33
N TYR A 67 6.73 3.80 -6.04
CA TYR A 67 7.93 3.99 -5.23
C TYR A 67 8.44 2.64 -4.76
N THR A 68 9.75 2.48 -4.80
CA THR A 68 10.47 1.26 -4.39
C THR A 68 11.70 1.64 -3.58
N LEU A 69 12.27 0.67 -2.85
CA LEU A 69 13.64 0.85 -2.35
C LEU A 69 14.61 0.98 -3.54
N PRO A 70 15.70 1.76 -3.40
CA PRO A 70 16.67 1.91 -4.48
C PRO A 70 17.20 0.57 -5.00
N GLY A 71 17.22 0.39 -6.33
CA GLY A 71 17.66 -0.84 -6.99
C GLY A 71 16.57 -1.90 -7.19
N ARG A 72 15.32 -1.63 -6.79
CA ARG A 72 14.17 -2.55 -6.91
C ARG A 72 13.14 -2.07 -7.94
N GLU A 73 13.51 -1.14 -8.81
CA GLU A 73 12.61 -0.47 -9.77
C GLU A 73 11.96 -1.46 -10.76
N SER A 74 12.62 -2.58 -11.04
CA SER A 74 12.08 -3.64 -11.91
C SER A 74 10.78 -4.26 -11.38
N LEU A 75 10.50 -4.14 -10.08
CA LEU A 75 9.28 -4.65 -9.45
C LEU A 75 8.02 -3.93 -9.94
N THR A 76 8.12 -2.71 -10.46
CA THR A 76 6.97 -1.97 -11.01
C THR A 76 6.25 -2.71 -12.14
N ASN A 77 7.01 -3.41 -12.98
CA ASN A 77 6.45 -4.25 -14.04
C ASN A 77 5.74 -5.49 -13.47
N ILE A 78 6.27 -6.07 -12.40
CA ILE A 78 5.64 -7.20 -11.68
C ILE A 78 4.33 -6.73 -11.06
N ARG A 79 4.34 -5.58 -10.39
CA ARG A 79 3.17 -4.95 -9.77
C ARG A 79 2.03 -4.76 -10.76
N ARG A 80 2.30 -4.18 -11.93
CA ARG A 80 1.29 -3.98 -12.98
C ARG A 80 0.70 -5.30 -13.49
N ARG A 81 1.52 -6.34 -13.67
CA ARG A 81 1.04 -7.67 -14.10
C ARG A 81 0.15 -8.32 -13.05
N ARG A 82 0.51 -8.19 -11.77
CA ARG A 82 -0.27 -8.73 -10.65
C ARG A 82 -1.59 -8.00 -10.49
N GLU A 83 -1.60 -6.68 -10.57
CA GLU A 83 -2.83 -5.90 -10.53
C GLU A 83 -3.79 -6.27 -11.68
N ASN A 84 -3.26 -6.47 -12.90
CA ASN A 84 -4.04 -6.95 -14.04
C ASN A 84 -4.57 -8.38 -13.87
N THR A 85 -3.92 -9.21 -13.06
CA THR A 85 -4.40 -10.56 -12.75
C THR A 85 -5.44 -10.51 -11.65
N ALA A 86 -5.22 -9.73 -10.60
CA ALA A 86 -6.19 -9.44 -9.57
C ALA A 86 -7.51 -8.88 -10.13
N SER A 87 -7.45 -7.93 -11.07
CA SER A 87 -8.64 -7.34 -11.69
C SER A 87 -9.51 -8.36 -12.43
N ARG A 88 -8.92 -9.44 -12.94
CA ARG A 88 -9.63 -10.56 -13.57
C ARG A 88 -10.19 -11.55 -12.55
N LEU A 89 -9.55 -11.69 -11.39
CA LEU A 89 -9.98 -12.59 -10.31
C LEU A 89 -11.05 -11.98 -9.41
N TRP A 90 -11.08 -10.65 -9.23
CA TRP A 90 -12.06 -9.97 -8.38
C TRP A 90 -13.52 -10.25 -8.77
N PRO A 91 -13.92 -10.19 -10.06
CA PRO A 91 -15.28 -10.54 -10.45
C PRO A 91 -15.67 -11.98 -10.06
N LEU A 92 -14.73 -12.93 -10.18
CA LEU A 92 -14.95 -14.32 -9.79
C LEU A 92 -15.07 -14.44 -8.26
N ALA A 93 -14.18 -13.79 -7.52
CA ALA A 93 -14.20 -13.78 -6.06
C ALA A 93 -15.51 -13.18 -5.52
N MET A 94 -15.98 -12.08 -6.14
CA MET A 94 -17.28 -11.48 -5.82
C MET A 94 -18.44 -12.42 -6.20
N GLY A 95 -18.40 -13.04 -7.37
CA GLY A 95 -19.46 -13.96 -7.82
C GLY A 95 -19.64 -15.14 -6.87
N TYR A 96 -18.56 -15.86 -6.57
CA TYR A 96 -18.58 -16.94 -5.57
C TYR A 96 -18.93 -16.41 -4.18
N GLY A 97 -18.45 -15.22 -3.84
CA GLY A 97 -18.73 -14.62 -2.55
C GLY A 97 -20.21 -14.35 -2.31
N HIS A 98 -20.93 -13.85 -3.30
CA HIS A 98 -22.38 -13.66 -3.23
C HIS A 98 -23.14 -14.99 -3.08
N ILE A 99 -22.68 -16.06 -3.71
CA ILE A 99 -23.30 -17.39 -3.59
C ILE A 99 -23.13 -17.92 -2.16
N ILE A 100 -21.91 -17.88 -1.64
CA ILE A 100 -21.59 -18.38 -0.29
C ILE A 100 -22.29 -17.54 0.78
N ALA A 101 -22.33 -16.21 0.62
CA ALA A 101 -22.95 -15.30 1.57
C ALA A 101 -24.47 -15.51 1.76
N ARG A 102 -25.16 -16.22 0.85
CA ARG A 102 -26.59 -16.53 0.97
C ARG A 102 -26.89 -17.73 1.86
N MET A 103 -25.88 -18.47 2.30
CA MET A 103 -26.08 -19.63 3.18
C MET A 103 -26.51 -19.16 4.58
N PRO A 104 -27.50 -19.84 5.22
CA PRO A 104 -28.17 -19.34 6.43
C PRO A 104 -27.26 -19.21 7.66
N PHE A 105 -26.09 -19.85 7.66
CA PHE A 105 -25.13 -19.81 8.76
C PHE A 105 -23.91 -18.92 8.50
N VAL A 106 -23.78 -18.36 7.29
CA VAL A 106 -22.65 -17.49 6.94
C VAL A 106 -22.91 -16.09 7.48
N ARG A 107 -22.05 -15.64 8.41
CA ARG A 107 -22.12 -14.29 9.02
C ARG A 107 -21.16 -13.29 8.41
N MET A 108 -20.08 -13.77 7.76
CA MET A 108 -19.09 -12.94 7.10
C MET A 108 -18.34 -13.78 6.08
N LEU A 109 -18.00 -13.16 4.95
CA LEU A 109 -17.02 -13.66 4.00
C LEU A 109 -16.02 -12.53 3.69
N ALA A 110 -14.75 -12.86 3.66
CA ALA A 110 -13.68 -11.91 3.36
C ALA A 110 -12.65 -12.53 2.41
N VAL A 111 -12.11 -11.71 1.51
CA VAL A 111 -10.95 -12.06 0.68
C VAL A 111 -9.70 -11.66 1.46
N THR A 112 -8.71 -12.56 1.53
CA THR A 112 -7.45 -12.34 2.26
C THR A 112 -6.25 -12.65 1.37
N GLY A 113 -5.05 -12.31 1.85
CA GLY A 113 -3.80 -12.56 1.14
C GLY A 113 -3.59 -11.65 -0.08
N ALA A 114 -2.86 -12.14 -1.08
CA ALA A 114 -2.39 -11.36 -2.22
C ALA A 114 -3.52 -10.70 -3.02
N LEU A 115 -4.64 -11.39 -3.25
CA LEU A 115 -5.77 -10.83 -4.00
C LEU A 115 -6.41 -9.64 -3.26
N ALA A 116 -6.46 -9.66 -1.93
CA ALA A 116 -7.05 -8.58 -1.13
C ALA A 116 -6.33 -7.23 -1.30
N VAL A 117 -5.07 -7.26 -1.74
CA VAL A 117 -4.23 -6.08 -2.02
C VAL A 117 -3.82 -5.98 -3.50
N ASN A 118 -4.49 -6.70 -4.41
CA ASN A 118 -4.18 -6.69 -5.84
C ASN A 118 -2.74 -7.12 -6.20
N ASN A 119 -2.15 -8.07 -5.45
CA ASN A 119 -0.77 -8.54 -5.62
C ASN A 119 -0.66 -10.02 -6.05
N VAL A 120 -1.58 -10.51 -6.89
CA VAL A 120 -1.63 -11.92 -7.34
C VAL A 120 -1.27 -12.05 -8.81
#